data_AF-A4V7Z2-F1
#
_entry.id   AF-A4V7Z2-F1
#
_cell.length_a   1.000
_cell.length_b   1.000
_cell.length_c   1.000
_cell.angle_alpha   90.00
_cell.angle_beta   90.00
_cell.angle_gamma   90.00
#
_symmetry.space_group_name_H-M   'P 1'
#
loop_
_entity.id
_entity.type
_entity.pdbx_description
1 polymer ?
#
loop_
_entity_poly.entity_id
_entity_poly.type
_entity_poly.pdbx_seq_one_letter_code
_entity_poly.pdbx_strand_id
1 'polypeptide(L)'
;MSLISKSAIQAVRDYVIDDNGGRLETDYFGHQVIAAAEAHLVTLERQSSPPIPLLEFFERKDDMGLGRLRMIMDGDADVIIEVISTEGESLALEFCTSVTGGGRSPKVREALYNLMNAIRDENETNPIFTGR
;
A
#
# COMPACT_ATOMS: atom_id res chain seq x y z
N MET A 1 -1.85 -15.32 9.08
CA MET A 1 -0.63 -14.51 8.86
C MET A 1 -0.06 -13.91 10.14
N SER A 2 -0.87 -13.33 11.05
CA SER A 2 -0.43 -12.70 12.32
C SER A 2 0.59 -13.49 13.17
N LEU A 3 0.35 -14.80 13.43
CA LEU A 3 1.24 -15.61 14.29
C LEU A 3 2.65 -15.78 13.74
N ILE A 4 2.80 -16.01 12.43
CA ILE A 4 4.10 -16.21 11.77
C ILE A 4 4.91 -14.91 11.80
N SER A 5 4.26 -13.78 11.50
CA SER A 5 4.92 -12.48 11.52
C SER A 5 5.32 -12.04 12.93
N LYS A 6 4.49 -12.32 13.95
CA LYS A 6 4.85 -12.09 15.35
C LYS A 6 6.04 -12.94 15.79
N SER A 7 6.08 -14.21 15.40
CA SER A 7 7.24 -15.06 15.68
C SER A 7 8.51 -14.61 14.95
N ALA A 8 8.39 -14.07 13.74
CA ALA A 8 9.52 -13.53 13.00
C ALA A 8 10.10 -12.27 13.66
N ILE A 9 9.25 -11.34 14.12
CA ILE A 9 9.73 -10.16 14.87
C ILE A 9 10.41 -10.59 16.17
N GLN A 10 9.88 -11.58 16.87
CA GLN A 10 10.52 -12.10 18.08
C GLN A 10 11.89 -12.73 17.77
N ALA A 11 12.00 -13.52 16.71
CA ALA A 11 13.28 -14.09 16.29
C ALA A 11 14.31 -13.01 15.93
N VAL A 12 13.87 -11.89 15.35
CA VAL A 12 14.71 -10.72 15.03
C VAL A 12 15.18 -9.99 16.30
N ARG A 13 14.36 -9.91 17.36
CA ARG A 13 14.78 -9.38 18.67
C ARG A 13 15.85 -10.23 19.33
N ASP A 14 15.72 -11.54 19.17
CA ASP A 14 16.64 -12.53 19.74
C ASP A 14 17.91 -12.70 18.89
N TYR A 15 17.99 -12.01 17.74
CA TYR A 15 19.14 -12.06 16.86
C TYR A 15 20.35 -11.32 17.46
N VAL A 16 21.41 -12.09 17.65
CA VAL A 16 22.72 -11.61 18.10
C VAL A 16 23.52 -11.15 16.88
N ILE A 17 23.96 -9.90 16.88
CA ILE A 17 24.64 -9.25 15.75
C ILE A 17 26.16 -9.24 15.87
N ASP A 18 26.71 -9.58 17.04
CA ASP A 18 28.15 -9.65 17.28
C ASP A 18 28.53 -10.72 18.32
N ASP A 19 29.83 -11.07 18.34
CA ASP A 19 30.39 -12.09 19.24
C ASP A 19 30.34 -11.69 20.73
N ASN A 20 30.02 -10.42 21.04
CA ASN A 20 29.88 -9.92 22.41
C ASN A 20 28.45 -10.05 22.95
N GLY A 21 27.54 -10.65 22.17
CA GLY A 21 26.13 -10.80 22.55
C GLY A 21 25.30 -9.54 22.32
N GLY A 22 25.79 -8.59 21.53
CA GLY A 22 25.01 -7.44 21.07
C GLY A 22 23.76 -7.91 20.34
N ARG A 23 22.60 -7.37 20.69
CA ARG A 23 21.32 -7.75 20.09
C ARG A 23 20.85 -6.68 19.12
N LEU A 24 20.22 -7.10 18.03
CA LEU A 24 19.67 -6.15 17.05
C LEU A 24 18.67 -5.17 17.69
N GLU A 25 17.88 -5.59 18.68
CA GLU A 25 16.93 -4.72 19.37
C GLU A 25 17.58 -3.57 20.17
N THR A 26 18.85 -3.75 20.57
CA THR A 26 19.61 -2.76 21.33
C THR A 26 20.43 -1.83 20.44
N ASP A 27 20.60 -2.19 19.17
CA ASP A 27 21.16 -1.30 18.16
C ASP A 27 20.14 -0.22 17.76
N TYR A 28 20.60 0.99 17.50
CA TYR A 28 19.74 2.13 17.17
C TYR A 28 18.91 1.89 15.91
N PHE A 29 19.52 1.34 14.86
CA PHE A 29 18.81 1.03 13.61
C PHE A 29 17.92 -0.18 13.76
N GLY A 30 18.42 -1.23 14.42
CA GLY A 30 17.64 -2.44 14.68
C GLY A 30 16.37 -2.17 15.49
N HIS A 31 16.45 -1.31 16.50
CA HIS A 31 15.29 -0.85 17.28
C HIS A 31 14.23 -0.18 16.38
N GLN A 32 14.64 0.72 15.48
CA GLN A 32 13.71 1.40 14.57
C GLN A 32 13.04 0.44 13.59
N VAL A 33 13.78 -0.53 13.05
CA VAL A 33 13.24 -1.53 12.12
C VAL A 33 12.21 -2.40 12.83
N ILE A 34 12.49 -2.85 14.06
CA ILE A 34 11.55 -3.64 14.86
C ILE A 34 10.29 -2.82 15.17
N ALA A 35 10.44 -1.57 15.62
CA ALA A 35 9.32 -0.69 15.90
C ALA A 35 8.44 -0.43 14.66
N ALA A 36 9.05 -0.23 13.49
CA ALA A 36 8.34 -0.06 12.23
C ALA A 36 7.60 -1.34 11.82
N ALA A 37 8.22 -2.51 11.98
CA ALA A 37 7.60 -3.80 11.69
C ALA A 37 6.39 -4.07 12.61
N GLU A 38 6.48 -3.72 13.90
CA GLU A 38 5.36 -3.83 14.84
C GLU A 38 4.21 -2.89 14.49
N ALA A 39 4.51 -1.62 14.19
CA ALA A 39 3.50 -0.67 13.74
C ALA A 39 2.82 -1.15 12.44
N HIS A 40 3.58 -1.76 11.54
CA HIS A 40 3.05 -2.36 10.32
C HIS A 40 2.16 -3.57 10.62
N LEU A 41 2.53 -4.46 11.56
CA LEU A 41 1.68 -5.57 11.95
C LEU A 41 0.37 -5.14 12.59
N VAL A 42 0.40 -4.13 13.47
CA VAL A 42 -0.82 -3.57 14.05
C VAL A 42 -1.74 -3.00 12.95
N THR A 43 -1.15 -2.40 11.92
CA THR A 43 -1.89 -1.90 10.76
C THR A 43 -2.51 -3.05 9.95
N LEU A 44 -1.73 -4.10 9.65
CA LEU A 44 -2.20 -5.30 8.95
C LEU A 44 -3.29 -6.05 9.72
N GLU A 45 -3.19 -6.13 11.05
CA GLU A 45 -4.22 -6.77 11.89
C GLU A 45 -5.53 -5.98 11.95
N ARG A 46 -5.47 -4.66 11.72
CA ARG A 46 -6.65 -3.79 11.65
C ARG A 46 -7.25 -3.72 10.25
N GLN A 47 -6.50 -4.06 9.21
CA GLN A 47 -7.00 -4.11 7.84
C GLN A 47 -7.81 -5.40 7.65
N SER A 48 -9.12 -5.25 7.43
CA SER A 48 -10.00 -6.37 7.08
C SER A 48 -9.88 -6.78 5.60
N SER A 49 -9.36 -5.89 4.76
CA SER A 49 -9.19 -6.10 3.32
C SER A 49 -7.80 -6.65 3.00
N PRO A 50 -7.66 -7.52 1.97
CA PRO A 50 -6.36 -7.98 1.52
C PRO A 50 -5.48 -6.81 1.08
N PRO A 51 -4.15 -6.92 1.26
CA PRO A 51 -3.22 -5.84 0.92
C PRO A 51 -3.34 -5.49 -0.57
N ILE A 52 -3.19 -4.20 -0.89
CA ILE A 52 -3.17 -3.75 -2.28
C ILE A 52 -1.87 -4.24 -2.94
N PRO A 53 -1.94 -5.05 -4.01
CA PRO A 53 -0.77 -5.48 -4.77
C PRO A 53 -0.05 -4.30 -5.43
N LEU A 54 1.29 -4.40 -5.44
CA LEU A 54 2.13 -3.48 -6.20
C LEU A 54 2.03 -3.81 -7.70
N LEU A 55 2.16 -2.77 -8.53
CA LEU A 55 2.21 -2.84 -9.98
C LEU A 55 0.93 -3.39 -10.65
N GLU A 56 -0.17 -3.47 -9.91
CA GLU A 56 -1.49 -3.83 -10.44
C GLU A 56 -2.35 -2.59 -10.68
N PHE A 57 -3.08 -2.59 -11.79
CA PHE A 57 -3.99 -1.49 -12.13
C PHE A 57 -5.39 -1.73 -11.58
N PHE A 58 -5.87 -0.75 -10.80
CA PHE A 58 -7.25 -0.65 -10.34
C PHE A 58 -7.97 0.35 -11.23
N GLU A 59 -8.86 -0.14 -12.09
CA GLU A 59 -9.60 0.71 -13.03
C GLU A 59 -11.09 0.75 -12.70
N ARG A 60 -11.71 1.92 -12.76
CA ARG A 60 -13.16 2.06 -12.67
C ARG A 60 -13.68 2.95 -13.79
N LYS A 61 -14.59 2.41 -14.60
CA LYS A 61 -15.28 3.14 -15.66
C LYS A 61 -16.56 3.77 -15.14
N ASP A 62 -17.05 4.78 -15.84
CA ASP A 62 -18.41 5.34 -15.74
C ASP A 62 -18.83 6.00 -14.40
N ASP A 63 -18.19 5.69 -13.27
CA ASP A 63 -18.44 6.35 -11.97
C ASP A 63 -18.06 7.85 -11.98
N MET A 64 -17.16 8.26 -12.89
CA MET A 64 -16.76 9.65 -13.09
C MET A 64 -17.42 10.32 -14.32
N GLY A 65 -18.41 9.67 -14.95
CA GLY A 65 -18.94 10.07 -16.26
C GLY A 65 -18.20 9.38 -17.42
N LEU A 66 -18.06 10.05 -18.57
CA LEU A 66 -17.36 9.48 -19.72
C LEU A 66 -15.86 9.32 -19.41
N GLY A 67 -15.36 8.09 -19.53
CA GLY A 67 -13.94 7.76 -19.33
C GLY A 67 -13.71 6.74 -18.22
N ARG A 68 -12.50 6.76 -17.64
CA ARG A 68 -12.13 5.89 -16.53
C ARG A 68 -11.11 6.50 -15.59
N LEU A 69 -11.22 6.13 -14.32
CA LEU A 69 -10.17 6.30 -13.32
C LEU A 69 -9.28 5.05 -13.37
N ARG A 70 -7.96 5.24 -13.32
CA ARG A 70 -6.98 4.19 -13.13
C ARG A 70 -6.07 4.56 -11.98
N MET A 71 -5.77 3.59 -11.12
CA MET A 71 -4.81 3.74 -10.04
C MET A 71 -3.81 2.60 -10.06
N ILE A 72 -2.58 2.87 -9.64
CA ILE A 72 -1.52 1.88 -9.46
C ILE A 72 -0.68 2.27 -8.23
N MET A 73 -0.21 1.25 -7.51
CA MET A 73 0.86 1.43 -6.53
C MET A 73 2.17 1.01 -7.16
N ASP A 74 3.10 1.95 -7.33
CA ASP A 74 4.41 1.68 -7.94
C ASP A 74 5.34 0.91 -6.98
N GLY A 75 6.47 0.42 -7.48
CA GLY A 75 7.38 -0.47 -6.77
C GLY A 75 8.01 0.13 -5.49
N ASP A 76 8.01 1.46 -5.35
CA ASP A 76 8.45 2.19 -4.17
C ASP A 76 7.29 2.66 -3.27
N ALA A 77 6.09 2.12 -3.50
CA ALA A 77 4.85 2.42 -2.81
C ALA A 77 4.29 3.83 -3.03
N ASP A 78 4.74 4.51 -4.08
CA ASP A 78 4.10 5.70 -4.62
C ASP A 78 2.76 5.33 -5.26
N VAL A 79 1.78 6.23 -5.16
CA VAL A 79 0.44 6.00 -5.74
C VAL A 79 0.25 6.92 -6.91
N ILE A 80 0.00 6.36 -8.09
CA ILE A 80 -0.31 7.13 -9.28
C ILE A 80 -1.81 7.01 -9.55
N ILE A 81 -2.46 8.16 -9.75
CA ILE A 81 -3.84 8.27 -10.19
C ILE A 81 -3.86 8.85 -11.59
N GLU A 82 -4.53 8.17 -12.51
CA GLU A 82 -4.68 8.58 -13.90
C GLU A 82 -6.18 8.69 -14.24
N VAL A 83 -6.57 9.82 -14.81
CA VAL A 83 -7.90 9.99 -15.42
C VAL A 83 -7.72 9.87 -16.92
N ILE A 84 -8.53 9.02 -17.55
CA ILE A 84 -8.41 8.71 -18.98
C ILE A 84 -9.75 8.94 -19.68
N SER A 85 -9.77 9.78 -20.70
CA SER A 85 -10.95 10.09 -21.51
C SER A 85 -11.37 8.91 -22.39
N THR A 86 -12.53 9.02 -23.03
CA THR A 86 -13.03 8.04 -24.01
C THR A 86 -12.17 7.98 -25.27
N GLU A 87 -11.48 9.07 -25.60
CA GLU A 87 -10.59 9.21 -26.74
C GLU A 87 -9.16 8.72 -26.43
N GLY A 88 -8.90 8.36 -25.17
CA GLY A 88 -7.61 7.87 -24.70
C GLY A 88 -6.63 8.96 -24.24
N GLU A 89 -7.06 10.22 -24.20
CA GLU A 89 -6.28 11.30 -23.57
C GLU A 89 -6.20 11.04 -22.06
N SER A 90 -5.04 11.27 -21.44
CA SER A 90 -4.89 11.04 -20.01
C SER A 90 -4.13 12.13 -19.27
N LEU A 91 -4.46 12.26 -17.99
CA LEU A 91 -3.77 13.09 -17.02
C LEU A 91 -3.48 12.25 -15.78
N ALA A 92 -2.21 12.18 -15.40
CA ALA A 92 -1.76 11.45 -14.22
C ALA A 92 -1.19 12.38 -13.14
N LEU A 93 -1.41 12.00 -11.88
CA LEU A 93 -0.86 12.64 -10.68
C LEU A 93 -0.20 11.57 -9.82
N GLU A 94 1.01 11.85 -9.36
CA GLU A 94 1.80 10.95 -8.53
C GLU A 94 1.86 11.44 -7.07
N PHE A 95 1.55 10.52 -6.15
CA PHE A 95 1.61 10.73 -4.71
C PHE A 95 2.83 10.03 -4.12
N CYS A 96 3.97 10.72 -4.18
CA CYS A 96 5.24 10.17 -3.74
C CYS A 96 5.42 10.16 -2.20
N THR A 97 6.06 9.10 -1.72
CA THR A 97 6.26 8.76 -0.30
C THR A 97 7.51 9.36 0.31
N SER A 98 8.51 9.74 -0.49
CA SER A 98 9.88 9.99 -0.01
C SER A 98 10.26 11.48 0.06
N VAL A 99 9.90 12.31 -0.93
CA VAL A 99 10.43 13.69 -1.02
C VAL A 99 9.32 14.74 -1.17
N THR A 100 8.56 14.69 -2.26
CA THR A 100 7.50 15.65 -2.64
C THR A 100 6.28 14.90 -3.18
N GLY A 101 5.12 15.54 -3.38
CA GLY A 101 3.98 14.92 -4.10
C GLY A 101 2.79 14.47 -3.25
N GLY A 102 2.76 14.74 -1.94
CA GLY A 102 1.54 14.56 -1.13
C GLY A 102 1.29 13.15 -0.60
N GLY A 103 2.05 12.13 -1.03
CA GLY A 103 1.97 10.75 -0.50
C GLY A 103 2.54 10.57 0.92
N ARG A 104 3.23 11.59 1.45
CA ARG A 104 3.78 11.61 2.82
C ARG A 104 2.74 11.77 3.93
N SER A 105 1.55 12.29 3.61
CA SER A 105 0.50 12.47 4.61
C SER A 105 -0.15 11.12 4.94
N PRO A 106 -0.09 10.64 6.20
CA PRO A 106 -0.66 9.34 6.54
C PRO A 106 -2.15 9.23 6.23
N LYS A 107 -2.90 10.32 6.43
CA LYS A 107 -4.34 10.39 6.13
C LYS A 107 -4.63 10.37 4.62
N VAL A 108 -3.78 11.02 3.82
CA VAL A 108 -3.93 10.98 2.36
C VAL A 108 -3.64 9.57 1.86
N ARG A 109 -2.56 8.96 2.33
CA ARG A 109 -2.20 7.58 1.97
C ARG A 109 -3.29 6.57 2.35
N GLU A 110 -3.85 6.70 3.55
CA GLU A 110 -4.99 5.89 3.97
C GLU A 110 -6.20 6.09 3.04
N ALA A 111 -6.54 7.33 2.66
CA ALA A 111 -7.63 7.61 1.73
C ALA A 111 -7.39 7.01 0.34
N LEU A 112 -6.16 7.09 -0.17
CA LEU A 112 -5.77 6.48 -1.45
C LEU A 112 -5.92 4.96 -1.43
N TYR A 113 -5.50 4.32 -0.34
CA TYR A 113 -5.63 2.87 -0.17
C TYR A 113 -7.09 2.44 -0.03
N ASN A 114 -7.89 3.21 0.70
CA ASN A 114 -9.32 2.98 0.82
C ASN A 114 -10.02 3.12 -0.54
N LEU A 115 -9.61 4.07 -1.37
CA LEU A 115 -10.13 4.22 -2.73
C LEU A 115 -9.75 3.03 -3.63
N MET A 116 -8.50 2.58 -3.60
CA MET A 116 -8.07 1.38 -4.34
C MET A 116 -8.85 0.13 -3.91
N ASN A 117 -9.03 -0.07 -2.60
CA ASN A 117 -9.83 -1.17 -2.06
C ASN A 117 -11.29 -1.06 -2.55
N ALA A 118 -11.89 0.12 -2.46
CA ALA A 118 -13.27 0.34 -2.91
C ALA A 118 -13.44 0.03 -4.41
N ILE A 119 -12.50 0.44 -5.26
CA ILE A 119 -12.54 0.13 -6.71
C ILE A 119 -12.44 -1.38 -6.95
N ARG A 120 -11.49 -2.06 -6.29
CA ARG A 120 -11.35 -3.52 -6.40
C ARG A 120 -12.65 -4.22 -5.99
N ASP A 121 -13.11 -3.93 -4.77
CA ASP A 121 -14.25 -4.61 -4.16
C ASP A 121 -15.55 -4.33 -4.96
N GLU A 122 -15.72 -3.10 -5.47
CA GLU A 122 -16.86 -2.74 -6.34
C GLU A 122 -16.77 -3.44 -7.70
N ASN A 123 -15.59 -3.56 -8.31
CA ASN A 123 -15.44 -4.29 -9.57
C ASN A 123 -15.69 -5.79 -9.41
N GLU A 124 -15.37 -6.37 -8.25
CA GLU A 124 -15.65 -7.77 -7.94
C GLU A 124 -17.15 -8.02 -7.71
N THR A 125 -17.83 -7.11 -7.01
CA THR A 125 -19.24 -7.30 -6.58
C THR A 125 -20.26 -6.70 -7.55
N ASN A 126 -19.88 -5.67 -8.29
CA ASN A 126 -20.68 -4.94 -9.26
C ASN A 126 -19.84 -4.64 -10.53
N PRO A 127 -19.46 -5.69 -11.29
CA PRO A 127 -18.67 -5.52 -12.48
C PRO A 127 -19.45 -4.71 -13.52
N ILE A 128 -18.87 -3.61 -13.98
CA ILE A 128 -19.36 -2.94 -15.20
C ILE A 128 -18.99 -3.86 -16.35
N PHE A 129 -20.00 -4.55 -16.90
CA PHE A 129 -19.82 -5.36 -18.10
C PHE A 129 -19.46 -4.45 -19.27
N THR A 130 -18.16 -4.39 -19.58
CA THR A 130 -17.73 -3.93 -20.88
C THR A 130 -17.91 -5.10 -21.83
N GLY A 131 -19.07 -5.19 -22.48
CA GLY A 131 -19.18 -6.00 -23.68
C GLY A 131 -18.05 -5.58 -24.62
N ARG A 132 -17.11 -6.49 -24.85
CA ARG A 132 -16.26 -6.44 -26.04
C ARG A 132 -17.05 -7.01 -27.20
#